data_AF-A0A2T3A0K6-F1
#
_entry.id   AF-A0A2T3A0K6-F1
#
_cell.length_a   1.000
_cell.length_b   1.000
_cell.length_c   1.000
_cell.angle_alpha   90.00
_cell.angle_beta   90.00
_cell.angle_gamma   90.00
#
_symmetry.space_group_name_H-M   'P 1'
#
loop_
_entity.id
_entity.type
_entity.pdbx_description
1 polymer ?
#
loop_
_entity_poly.entity_id
_entity_poly.type
_entity_poly.pdbx_seq_one_letter_code
_entity_poly.pdbx_strand_id
1 'polypeptide(L)'
;MPDQANGTPYTMLWAASHPPLEAVFQQKLAMVVDTIKTPSEDSSVLLVGGGAVISADELKGAGKVRKPWWSEVIDAIGAAMAVVSAVVDIIKSTESR
;
A
#
# COMPACT_ATOMS: atom_id res chain seq x y z
N MET A 1 9.44 -13.06 29.74
CA MET A 1 10.14 -13.35 28.47
C MET A 1 10.54 -14.83 28.50
N PRO A 2 9.89 -15.70 27.72
CA PRO A 2 10.42 -17.04 27.48
C PRO A 2 11.31 -17.06 26.22
N ASP A 3 12.32 -17.89 26.36
CA ASP A 3 13.47 -18.21 25.51
C ASP A 3 13.08 -18.69 24.09
N GLN A 4 13.84 -18.23 23.09
CA GLN A 4 13.65 -18.47 21.64
C GLN A 4 14.48 -19.66 21.10
N ALA A 5 15.08 -20.48 21.97
CA ALA A 5 15.87 -21.63 21.54
C ALA A 5 15.15 -22.96 21.80
N ASN A 6 14.33 -23.43 20.86
CA ASN A 6 14.24 -24.84 20.42
C ASN A 6 12.95 -25.13 19.66
N GLY A 7 13.09 -25.68 18.45
CA GLY A 7 12.02 -26.05 17.52
C GLY A 7 11.08 -27.10 18.09
N THR A 8 10.04 -26.65 18.77
CA THR A 8 8.96 -27.47 19.31
C THR A 8 7.83 -27.62 18.28
N PRO A 9 7.01 -28.68 18.34
CA PRO A 9 5.90 -28.88 17.40
C PRO A 9 4.91 -27.70 17.38
N TYR A 10 4.75 -27.03 18.52
CA TYR A 10 3.86 -25.89 18.68
C TYR A 10 4.35 -24.64 17.95
N THR A 11 5.66 -24.41 17.84
CA THR A 11 6.19 -23.26 17.08
C THR A 11 5.96 -23.44 15.58
N MET A 12 6.03 -24.67 15.06
CA MET A 12 5.70 -24.96 13.65
C MET A 12 4.20 -24.81 13.36
N LEU A 13 3.32 -25.29 14.24
CA LEU A 13 1.86 -25.12 14.09
C LEU A 13 1.43 -23.64 14.20
N TRP A 14 2.08 -22.87 15.08
CA TRP A 14 1.80 -21.45 15.24
C TRP A 14 2.27 -20.63 14.03
N ALA A 15 3.49 -20.87 13.55
CA ALA A 15 4.02 -20.21 12.35
C ALA A 15 3.23 -20.58 11.08
N ALA A 16 2.71 -21.81 10.97
CA ALA A 16 1.86 -22.23 9.85
C ALA A 16 0.47 -21.55 9.86
N SER A 17 -0.04 -21.17 11.04
CA SER A 17 -1.35 -20.50 11.18
C SER A 17 -1.27 -18.98 11.15
N HIS A 18 -0.10 -18.40 11.40
CA HIS A 18 0.12 -16.95 11.43
C HIS A 18 1.25 -16.58 10.47
N PRO A 19 0.94 -16.15 9.24
CA PRO A 19 1.96 -15.67 8.33
C PRO A 19 2.72 -14.50 8.96
N PRO A 20 4.03 -14.38 8.70
CA PRO A 20 4.81 -13.25 9.18
C PRO A 20 4.21 -11.94 8.64
N LEU A 21 4.23 -10.88 9.45
CA LEU A 21 3.63 -9.57 9.13
C LEU A 21 4.05 -9.08 7.74
N GLU A 22 5.34 -9.23 7.40
CA GLU A 22 5.88 -8.87 6.10
C GLU A 22 5.15 -9.57 4.95
N ALA A 23 4.90 -10.87 5.04
CA ALA A 23 4.21 -11.62 4.00
C ALA A 23 2.77 -11.14 3.81
N VAL A 24 2.08 -10.80 4.89
CA VAL A 24 0.71 -10.23 4.82
C VAL A 24 0.74 -8.84 4.18
N PHE A 25 1.74 -8.02 4.52
CA PHE A 25 1.90 -6.68 3.98
C PHE A 25 2.20 -6.72 2.47
N GLN A 26 3.15 -7.56 2.06
CA GLN A 26 3.46 -7.82 0.65
C GLN A 26 2.25 -8.29 -0.15
N GLN A 27 1.51 -9.25 0.39
CA GLN A 27 0.32 -9.77 -0.28
C GLN A 27 -0.75 -8.68 -0.48
N LYS A 28 -0.98 -7.84 0.53
CA LYS A 28 -1.95 -6.74 0.45
C LYS A 28 -1.51 -5.69 -0.56
N LEU A 29 -0.24 -5.29 -0.55
CA LEU A 29 0.28 -4.31 -1.51
C LEU A 29 0.24 -4.83 -2.94
N ALA A 30 0.64 -6.09 -3.17
CA ALA A 30 0.58 -6.72 -4.48
C ALA A 30 -0.87 -6.78 -5.03
N MET A 31 -1.85 -7.06 -4.17
CA MET A 31 -3.27 -7.08 -4.56
C MET A 31 -3.78 -5.70 -5.01
N VAL A 32 -3.40 -4.64 -4.30
CA VAL A 32 -3.77 -3.26 -4.67
C VAL A 32 -3.12 -2.87 -6.00
N VAL A 33 -1.83 -3.20 -6.18
CA VAL A 33 -1.12 -2.96 -7.44
C VAL A 33 -1.82 -3.68 -8.58
N ASP A 34 -2.18 -4.95 -8.40
CA ASP A 34 -2.86 -5.76 -9.42
C ASP A 34 -4.25 -5.22 -9.78
N THR A 35 -4.98 -4.67 -8.80
CA THR A 35 -6.31 -4.06 -9.02
C THR A 35 -6.25 -2.81 -9.89
N ILE A 36 -5.18 -2.02 -9.76
CA ILE A 36 -5.00 -0.75 -10.46
C ILE A 36 -4.23 -0.94 -11.78
N LYS A 37 -3.54 -2.08 -11.93
CA LYS A 37 -2.65 -2.36 -13.04
C LYS A 37 -3.38 -2.23 -14.37
N THR A 38 -2.95 -1.24 -15.15
CA THR A 38 -3.44 -1.05 -16.52
C THR A 38 -2.64 -1.97 -17.46
N PRO A 39 -3.25 -2.60 -18.49
CA PRO A 39 -2.58 -3.63 -19.30
C PRO A 39 -1.35 -3.17 -20.09
N SER A 40 -1.17 -1.86 -20.25
CA SER A 40 -0.05 -1.26 -20.96
C SER A 40 0.92 -0.60 -19.97
N GLU A 41 2.11 -1.18 -19.89
CA GLU A 41 3.33 -0.71 -19.19
C GLU A 41 3.52 -1.10 -17.72
N ASP A 42 4.80 -1.35 -17.41
CA ASP A 42 5.35 -1.58 -16.08
C ASP A 42 5.05 -0.38 -15.17
N SER A 43 3.94 -0.48 -14.44
CA SER A 43 3.47 0.59 -13.57
C SER A 43 4.48 0.86 -12.45
N SER A 44 4.93 2.11 -12.33
CA SER A 44 5.81 2.55 -11.25
C SER A 44 4.98 2.84 -9.99
N VAL A 45 5.44 2.36 -8.84
CA VAL A 45 4.79 2.54 -7.53
C VAL A 45 5.62 3.48 -6.67
N LEU A 46 4.97 4.53 -6.16
CA LEU A 46 5.55 5.42 -5.16
C LEU A 46 4.96 5.07 -3.79
N LEU A 47 5.81 4.59 -2.89
CA LEU A 47 5.41 4.24 -1.52
C LEU A 47 5.66 5.42 -0.59
N VAL A 48 4.60 5.85 0.10
CA VAL A 48 4.60 7.06 0.93
C VAL A 48 3.86 6.85 2.26
N GLY A 49 3.99 7.80 3.17
CA GLY A 49 3.43 7.73 4.52
C GLY A 49 4.23 6.81 5.46
N GLY A 50 3.79 6.73 6.72
CA GLY A 50 4.48 5.96 7.75
C GLY A 50 4.59 4.46 7.48
N GLY A 51 3.72 3.91 6.61
CA GLY A 51 3.79 2.50 6.19
C GLY A 51 4.92 2.20 5.21
N ALA A 52 5.57 3.21 4.63
CA ALA A 52 6.66 3.00 3.67
C ALA A 52 7.91 2.39 4.32
N VAL A 53 8.12 2.58 5.63
CA VAL A 53 9.29 2.06 6.36
C VAL A 53 9.26 0.54 6.51
N ILE A 54 8.07 -0.05 6.63
CA ILE A 54 7.86 -1.50 6.79
C ILE A 54 7.51 -2.19 5.47
N SER A 55 7.56 -1.48 4.35
CA SER A 55 7.23 -2.04 3.04
C SER A 55 8.50 -2.51 2.32
N ALA A 56 8.43 -3.68 1.68
CA ALA A 56 9.52 -4.14 0.82
C ALA A 56 9.82 -3.16 -0.33
N ASP A 57 11.05 -3.27 -0.80
CA ASP A 57 11.60 -2.52 -1.93
C ASP A 57 11.13 -3.04 -3.30
N GLU A 58 10.49 -4.20 -3.32
CA GLU A 58 9.99 -4.83 -4.55
C GLU A 58 8.55 -5.28 -4.33
N LEU A 59 7.69 -5.00 -5.31
CA LEU A 59 6.28 -5.39 -5.29
C LEU A 59 5.96 -6.17 -6.55
N LYS A 60 5.38 -7.35 -6.38
CA LYS A 60 4.93 -8.17 -7.52
C LYS A 60 3.92 -7.38 -8.34
N GLY A 61 4.19 -7.26 -9.64
CA GLY A 61 3.31 -6.55 -10.58
C GLY A 61 3.66 -5.07 -10.77
N ALA A 62 4.56 -4.50 -9.97
CA ALA A 62 5.11 -3.16 -10.15
C ALA A 62 6.46 -3.21 -10.89
N GLY A 63 6.68 -2.29 -11.83
CA GLY A 63 7.94 -2.21 -12.57
C GLY A 63 9.08 -1.56 -11.78
N LYS A 64 8.78 -0.46 -11.09
CA LYS A 64 9.73 0.25 -10.22
C LYS A 64 9.02 0.68 -8.95
N VAL A 65 9.58 0.32 -7.80
CA VAL A 65 9.16 0.84 -6.51
C VAL A 65 10.12 1.95 -6.09
N ARG A 66 9.57 3.06 -5.59
CA ARG A 66 10.34 4.21 -5.10
C ARG A 66 9.86 4.61 -3.71
N LYS A 67 10.80 4.72 -2.77
CA LYS A 67 10.59 5.23 -1.41
C LYS A 67 11.41 6.52 -1.24
N PRO A 68 10.81 7.70 -1.49
CA PRO A 68 11.52 8.96 -1.34
C PRO A 68 11.82 9.24 0.14
N TRP A 69 12.89 9.99 0.42
CA TRP A 69 13.32 10.27 1.79
C TRP A 69 12.28 11.05 2.63
N TRP A 70 11.47 11.89 1.99
CA TRP A 70 10.38 12.64 2.59
C TRP A 70 9.01 11.96 2.46
N SER A 71 8.99 10.63 2.36
CA SER A 71 7.76 9.83 2.27
C SER A 71 6.80 10.09 3.42
N GLU A 72 7.30 10.35 4.62
CA GLU A 72 6.51 10.58 5.84
C GLU A 72 5.66 11.86 5.79
N VAL A 73 6.08 12.87 5.03
CA VAL A 73 5.42 14.19 4.96
C VAL A 73 4.78 14.45 3.59
N ILE A 74 4.57 13.41 2.78
CA ILE A 74 4.06 13.58 1.42
C ILE A 74 2.73 14.32 1.35
N ASP A 75 1.87 14.13 2.37
CA ASP A 75 0.52 14.71 2.40
C ASP A 75 0.61 16.23 2.52
N ALA A 76 1.49 16.72 3.40
CA ALA A 76 1.77 18.14 3.54
C ALA A 76 2.42 18.73 2.28
N ILE A 77 3.33 17.99 1.64
CA ILE A 77 3.95 18.40 0.36
C ILE A 77 2.86 18.50 -0.72
N GLY A 78 1.97 17.51 -0.81
CA GLY A 78 0.87 17.50 -1.77
C GLY A 78 -0.08 18.68 -1.57
N ALA A 79 -0.45 18.98 -0.32
CA ALA A 79 -1.26 20.13 0.02
C ALA A 79 -0.57 21.47 -0.35
N ALA A 80 0.74 21.58 -0.14
CA ALA A 80 1.50 22.78 -0.49
C ALA A 80 1.68 22.97 -2.01
N MET A 81 1.74 21.88 -2.76
CA MET A 81 1.83 21.89 -4.23
C MET A 81 0.47 22.01 -4.92
N ALA A 82 -0.63 21.86 -4.18
CA ALA A 82 -1.97 21.86 -4.75
C ALA A 82 -2.29 23.21 -5.40
N VAL A 83 -2.84 23.13 -6.62
CA VAL A 83 -3.38 24.29 -7.33
C VAL A 83 -4.82 24.52 -6.89
N VAL A 84 -5.25 25.78 -6.87
CA VAL A 84 -6.66 26.13 -6.60
C VAL A 84 -7.54 25.45 -7.65
N SER A 85 -8.44 24.59 -7.18
CA SER A 85 -9.41 23.87 -8.02
C SER A 85 -10.78 23.89 -7.36
N ALA A 86 -11.83 23.88 -8.18
CA ALA A 86 -13.21 23.77 -7.72
C ALA A 86 -13.96 22.79 -8.62
N VAL A 87 -14.74 21.90 -8.02
CA VAL A 87 -15.61 20.95 -8.73
C VAL A 87 -17.05 21.27 -8.33
N VAL A 88 -17.91 21.57 -9.30
CA VAL A 88 -19.34 21.82 -9.10
C VAL A 88 -20.11 20.63 -9.65
N ASP A 89 -20.72 19.86 -8.76
CA ASP A 89 -21.61 18.76 -9.13
C ASP A 89 -23.08 19.21 -9.01
N ILE A 90 -23.89 18.99 -10.05
CA ILE A 90 -25.29 19.43 -10.09
C ILE A 90 -26.18 18.21 -10.30
N ILE A 91 -26.85 17.80 -9.23
CA ILE A 91 -27.87 16.75 -9.28
C ILE A 91 -29.22 17.42 -9.57
N LYS A 92 -29.82 17.13 -10.73
CA LYS A 92 -31.18 17.58 -11.06
C LYS A 92 -32.15 16.41 -10.99
N SER A 93 -33.26 16.62 -10.29
CA SER A 93 -34.37 15.66 -10.26
C SER A 93 -35.11 15.66 -11.59
N THR A 94 -35.44 14.46 -12.07
CA THR A 94 -36.16 14.24 -13.34
C THR A 94 -37.68 14.19 -13.17
N GLU A 95 -38.22 14.44 -11.97
CA GLU A 95 -39.68 14.52 -11.82
C GLU A 95 -40.21 15.76 -12.56
N SER A 96 -40.73 15.48 -13.75
CA SER A 96 -41.47 16.39 -14.60
C SER A 96 -42.70 16.88 -13.86
N ARG A 97 -42.80 18.21 -13.73
CA ARG A 97 -44.00 18.92 -13.32
C ARG A 97 -45.20 18.58 -14.21
#